data_AF-A0A651E6Q4-F1
#
_entry.id   AF-A0A651E6Q4-F1
#
_cell.length_a   1.000
_cell.length_b   1.000
_cell.length_c   1.000
_cell.angle_alpha   90.00
_cell.angle_beta   90.00
_cell.angle_gamma   90.00
#
_symmetry.space_group_name_H-M   'P 1'
#
loop_
_entity.id
_entity.type
_entity.pdbx_description
1 polymer ?
#
loop_
_entity_poly.entity_id
_entity_poly.type
_entity_poly.pdbx_seq_one_letter_code
_entity_poly.pdbx_strand_id
1 'polypeptide(L)'
;MLAVLALGLSPLSDQGAIAAPESLHEGHPLVATSQAMLTADDMNILRQAEIPIALPTYIPEGFQVDYVEAFAPNPGPGSGHGYLITYRQPQLSGTEAACFEVEASTGGFGGPVPERSQTIDPPAFVQDASHPTYQIFWTETGDPEGPFPEPVLFSDWIEGDGAFYRISSRMTMRRYCNLLRPETAHQILESFRYVD
;
A
#
# COMPACT_ATOMS: atom_id res chain seq x y z
N MET A 1 -1.37 -73.50 -43.10
CA MET A 1 -0.02 -72.90 -43.01
C MET A 1 -0.11 -71.74 -42.03
N LEU A 2 0.72 -71.79 -40.98
CA LEU A 2 1.11 -70.75 -40.00
C LEU A 2 0.00 -70.10 -39.15
N ALA A 3 -0.16 -70.52 -37.88
CA ALA A 3 0.52 -70.03 -36.65
C ALA A 3 -0.27 -68.85 -36.03
N VAL A 4 -1.17 -69.05 -35.06
CA VAL A 4 -0.96 -69.29 -33.60
C VAL A 4 0.06 -68.34 -32.99
N LEU A 5 -0.43 -67.33 -32.26
CA LEU A 5 0.16 -66.87 -30.99
C LEU A 5 -0.89 -66.07 -30.20
N ALA A 6 -1.37 -66.73 -29.15
CA ALA A 6 -2.12 -66.15 -28.06
C ALA A 6 -1.24 -66.19 -26.80
N LEU A 7 -1.54 -65.26 -25.88
CA LEU A 7 -1.28 -65.31 -24.44
C LEU A 7 0.16 -65.06 -23.95
N GLY A 8 0.32 -63.89 -23.33
CA GLY A 8 1.19 -63.69 -22.17
C GLY A 8 0.43 -62.84 -21.14
N LEU A 9 -0.09 -63.49 -20.09
CA LEU A 9 -0.69 -62.87 -18.92
C LEU A 9 0.35 -62.82 -17.78
N SER A 10 0.55 -61.62 -17.22
CA SER A 10 0.76 -61.29 -15.78
C SER A 10 2.03 -61.79 -15.06
N PRO A 11 2.59 -61.07 -14.05
CA PRO A 11 1.85 -60.45 -12.94
C PRO A 11 2.27 -59.03 -12.49
N LEU A 12 1.36 -58.42 -11.71
CA LEU A 12 1.62 -57.34 -10.77
C LEU A 12 2.68 -57.75 -9.72
N SER A 13 3.63 -56.87 -9.44
CA SER A 13 4.18 -56.59 -8.11
C SER A 13 4.80 -55.19 -8.20
N ASP A 14 4.23 -54.16 -7.58
CA ASP A 14 4.22 -53.85 -6.13
C ASP A 14 5.43 -52.99 -5.74
N GLN A 15 5.08 -51.86 -5.11
CA GLN A 15 5.89 -51.00 -4.24
C GLN A 15 7.21 -50.39 -4.74
N GLY A 16 7.18 -49.06 -4.87
CA GLY A 16 8.36 -48.23 -4.98
C GLY A 16 8.00 -46.76 -5.16
N ALA A 17 7.24 -46.19 -4.22
CA ALA A 17 7.16 -44.74 -4.07
C ALA A 17 8.58 -44.23 -3.79
N ILE A 18 9.22 -43.62 -4.78
CA ILE A 18 10.47 -42.89 -4.57
C ILE A 18 10.07 -41.48 -4.19
N ALA A 19 10.28 -41.20 -2.91
CA ALA A 19 10.07 -39.95 -2.24
C ALA A 19 10.63 -38.75 -3.01
N ALA A 20 9.88 -37.65 -2.91
CA ALA A 20 10.33 -36.32 -3.24
C ALA A 20 11.68 -36.01 -2.58
N PRO A 21 12.61 -35.31 -3.25
CA PRO A 21 13.70 -34.69 -2.54
C PRO A 21 13.13 -33.53 -1.69
N GLU A 22 12.87 -33.83 -0.42
CA GLU A 22 12.94 -32.84 0.66
C GLU A 22 14.34 -32.24 0.62
N SER A 23 14.43 -31.01 0.14
CA SER A 23 15.49 -30.10 0.58
C SER A 23 14.80 -28.86 1.14
N LEU A 24 14.65 -28.91 2.47
CA LEU A 24 14.55 -27.75 3.34
C LEU A 24 15.70 -26.81 3.00
N HIS A 25 15.42 -25.81 2.16
CA HIS A 25 16.07 -24.54 2.31
C HIS A 25 15.10 -23.68 3.09
N GLU A 26 15.33 -23.60 4.40
CA GLU A 26 14.94 -22.45 5.21
C GLU A 26 15.55 -21.21 4.56
N GLY A 27 14.85 -20.70 3.55
CA GLY A 27 15.02 -19.35 3.09
C GLY A 27 14.66 -18.48 4.27
N HIS A 28 15.68 -17.97 4.95
CA HIS A 28 15.56 -16.82 5.83
C HIS A 28 14.54 -15.86 5.23
N PRO A 29 13.56 -15.34 5.99
CA PRO A 29 12.78 -14.22 5.51
C PRO A 29 13.81 -13.17 5.10
N LEU A 30 13.84 -12.82 3.81
CA LEU A 30 14.53 -11.65 3.34
C LEU A 30 13.99 -10.53 4.21
N VAL A 31 14.81 -10.06 5.15
CA VAL A 31 14.53 -8.84 5.86
C VAL A 31 14.50 -7.79 4.76
N ALA A 32 13.30 -7.43 4.31
CA ALA A 32 13.08 -6.35 3.38
C ALA A 32 13.40 -5.05 4.13
N THR A 33 14.69 -4.80 4.35
CA THR A 33 15.19 -3.50 4.79
C THR A 33 15.37 -2.67 3.53
N SER A 34 14.26 -2.25 2.94
CA SER A 34 14.28 -1.07 2.10
C SER A 34 13.21 -0.16 2.67
N GLN A 35 13.65 0.85 3.40
CA GLN A 35 12.83 2.00 3.80
C GLN A 35 12.37 2.74 2.53
N ALA A 36 11.50 2.13 1.74
CA ALA A 36 10.71 2.75 0.69
C ALA A 36 11.40 3.93 -0.07
N MET A 37 12.63 3.73 -0.58
CA MET A 37 13.34 4.73 -1.41
C MET A 37 13.46 6.17 -0.86
N LEU A 38 13.44 6.40 0.46
CA LEU A 38 13.73 7.73 1.03
C LEU A 38 15.23 7.91 1.28
N THR A 39 15.76 9.09 0.95
CA THR A 39 17.14 9.48 1.26
C THR A 39 17.29 10.00 2.68
N ALA A 40 18.53 10.17 3.15
CA ALA A 40 18.79 10.82 4.43
C ALA A 40 18.25 12.28 4.47
N ASP A 41 18.30 12.98 3.33
CA ASP A 41 17.78 14.34 3.21
C ASP A 41 16.25 14.35 3.30
N ASP A 42 15.58 13.37 2.68
CA ASP A 42 14.12 13.21 2.80
C ASP A 42 13.71 12.98 4.26
N MET A 43 14.42 12.10 4.97
CA MET A 43 14.17 11.88 6.39
C MET A 43 14.41 13.14 7.23
N ASN A 44 15.39 13.97 6.88
CA ASN A 44 15.61 15.26 7.53
C ASN A 44 14.50 16.27 7.25
N ILE A 45 13.84 16.21 6.08
CA ILE A 45 12.64 17.00 5.78
C ILE A 45 11.49 16.51 6.65
N LEU A 46 11.21 15.21 6.67
CA LEU A 46 10.09 14.64 7.43
C LEU A 46 10.17 14.97 8.92
N ARG A 47 11.36 14.94 9.52
CA ARG A 47 11.57 15.29 10.94
C ARG A 47 11.21 16.74 11.27
N GLN A 48 11.17 17.65 10.30
CA GLN A 48 10.72 19.04 10.52
C GLN A 48 9.22 19.13 10.81
N ALA A 49 8.44 18.07 10.53
CA ALA A 49 7.03 18.00 10.91
C ALA A 49 6.85 17.89 12.43
N GLU A 50 7.87 17.49 13.20
CA GLU A 50 7.81 17.35 14.66
C GLU A 50 6.69 16.40 15.14
N ILE A 51 6.40 15.37 14.34
CA ILE A 51 5.47 14.29 14.66
C ILE A 51 6.14 12.93 14.44
N PRO A 52 5.67 11.85 15.09
CA PRO A 52 6.14 10.50 14.77
C PRO A 52 5.97 10.19 13.28
N ILE A 53 6.95 9.48 12.72
CA ILE A 53 6.96 9.14 11.30
C ILE A 53 6.54 7.67 11.17
N ALA A 54 5.49 7.41 10.39
CA ALA A 54 5.09 6.07 10.01
C ALA A 54 5.11 5.93 8.49
N LEU A 55 5.79 4.90 7.99
CA LEU A 55 6.01 4.67 6.57
C LEU A 55 5.62 3.24 6.17
N PRO A 56 5.10 3.04 4.96
CA PRO A 56 4.91 1.69 4.42
C PRO A 56 6.26 1.00 4.19
N THR A 57 6.34 -0.27 4.56
CA THR A 57 7.49 -1.15 4.25
C THR A 57 7.32 -1.87 2.92
N TYR A 58 6.11 -1.91 2.37
CA TYR A 58 5.81 -2.39 1.03
C TYR A 58 5.54 -1.20 0.10
N ILE A 59 6.37 -1.08 -0.93
CA ILE A 59 6.17 -0.16 -2.06
C ILE A 59 6.01 -1.01 -3.32
N PRO A 60 4.95 -0.81 -4.13
CA PRO A 60 4.77 -1.57 -5.36
C PRO A 60 5.95 -1.40 -6.32
N GLU A 61 6.24 -2.44 -7.10
CA GLU A 61 7.37 -2.42 -8.03
C GLU A 61 7.31 -1.24 -9.01
N GLY A 62 8.45 -0.57 -9.17
CA GLY A 62 8.60 0.57 -10.08
C GLY A 62 8.16 1.91 -9.50
N PHE A 63 7.55 1.96 -8.32
CA PHE A 63 7.32 3.25 -7.64
C PHE A 63 8.62 3.75 -6.99
N GLN A 64 8.82 5.05 -7.06
CA GLN A 64 9.92 5.76 -6.43
C GLN A 64 9.41 7.02 -5.74
N VAL A 65 10.14 7.52 -4.74
CA VAL A 65 9.85 8.82 -4.13
C VAL A 65 10.03 9.92 -5.19
N ASP A 66 8.97 10.70 -5.41
CA ASP A 66 8.95 11.86 -6.32
C ASP A 66 9.07 13.17 -5.55
N TYR A 67 8.51 13.22 -4.34
CA TYR A 67 8.43 14.43 -3.55
C TYR A 67 8.22 14.13 -2.06
N VAL A 68 8.83 14.97 -1.22
CA VAL A 68 8.73 14.92 0.23
C VAL A 68 8.57 16.33 0.75
N GLU A 69 7.58 16.55 1.61
CA GLU A 69 7.31 17.83 2.24
C GLU A 69 6.91 17.61 3.70
N ALA A 70 7.38 18.51 4.57
CA ALA A 70 6.86 18.69 5.91
C ALA A 70 6.25 20.09 5.99
N PHE A 71 5.11 20.21 6.67
CA PHE A 71 4.39 21.46 6.81
C PHE A 71 4.09 21.76 8.28
N ALA A 72 4.19 23.06 8.59
CA ALA A 72 3.83 23.64 9.87
C ALA A 72 2.34 24.04 9.87
N PRO A 73 1.71 24.18 11.04
CA PRO A 73 0.33 24.61 11.14
C PRO A 73 0.16 26.02 10.57
N ASN A 74 -0.74 26.16 9.60
CA ASN A 74 -1.19 27.48 9.16
C ASN A 74 -2.02 28.17 10.26
N PRO A 75 -2.04 29.50 10.33
CA PRO A 75 -2.90 30.21 11.28
C PRO A 75 -4.38 29.95 10.95
N GLY A 76 -5.06 29.16 11.80
CA GLY A 76 -6.48 28.84 11.65
C GLY A 76 -6.91 27.67 12.53
N PRO A 77 -8.21 27.55 12.85
CA PRO A 77 -8.72 26.40 13.59
C PRO A 77 -8.60 25.12 12.74
N GLY A 78 -8.11 24.05 13.37
CA GLY A 78 -7.96 22.74 12.73
C GLY A 78 -6.71 22.59 11.86
N SER A 79 -5.78 23.53 11.87
CA SER A 79 -4.46 23.30 11.29
C SER A 79 -3.63 22.39 12.18
N GLY A 80 -2.76 21.60 11.56
CA GLY A 80 -1.84 20.70 12.24
C GLY A 80 -0.47 20.74 11.59
N HIS A 81 0.50 20.18 12.29
CA HIS A 81 1.76 19.77 11.69
C HIS A 81 1.52 18.52 10.85
N GLY A 82 2.36 18.29 9.84
CA GLY A 82 2.25 17.07 9.07
C GLY A 82 3.32 16.92 8.00
N TYR A 83 3.23 15.82 7.28
CA TYR A 83 4.09 15.54 6.13
C TYR A 83 3.31 14.88 5.00
N LEU A 84 3.87 14.99 3.80
CA LEU A 84 3.40 14.37 2.57
C LEU A 84 4.58 13.74 1.85
N ILE A 85 4.44 12.47 1.45
CA ILE A 85 5.38 11.79 0.57
C ILE A 85 4.62 11.34 -0.66
N THR A 86 5.04 11.80 -1.83
CA THR A 86 4.49 11.35 -3.10
C THR A 86 5.39 10.25 -3.68
N TYR A 87 4.80 9.08 -3.92
CA TYR A 87 5.41 8.00 -4.69
C TYR A 87 4.84 8.01 -6.09
N ARG A 88 5.71 7.83 -7.09
CA ARG A 88 5.35 7.84 -8.50
C ARG A 88 6.06 6.73 -9.25
N GLN A 89 5.34 6.07 -10.14
CA GLN A 89 5.93 5.17 -11.12
C GLN A 89 6.41 5.96 -12.35
N PRO A 90 7.67 5.82 -12.79
CA PRO A 90 8.14 6.42 -14.03
C PRO A 90 7.28 5.99 -15.22
N GLN A 91 7.02 6.94 -16.13
CA GLN A 91 6.11 6.73 -17.25
C GLN A 91 6.67 5.70 -18.24
N LEU A 92 6.08 4.49 -18.29
CA LEU A 92 6.40 3.46 -19.27
C LEU A 92 5.58 3.71 -20.56
N SER A 93 5.95 4.74 -21.32
CA SER A 93 5.40 5.10 -22.64
C SER A 93 3.89 5.40 -22.74
N GLY A 94 3.54 6.68 -22.92
CA GLY A 94 2.25 7.12 -23.47
C GLY A 94 1.01 7.06 -22.56
N THR A 95 1.06 6.36 -21.43
CA THR A 95 0.00 6.33 -20.40
C THR A 95 0.39 7.21 -19.21
N GLU A 96 -0.58 7.70 -18.43
CA GLU A 96 -0.29 8.48 -17.21
C GLU A 96 0.50 7.64 -16.18
N ALA A 97 1.41 8.27 -15.43
CA ALA A 97 2.16 7.63 -14.34
C ALA A 97 1.22 7.24 -13.19
N ALA A 98 1.33 6.07 -12.57
CA ALA A 98 0.61 5.78 -11.33
C ALA A 98 1.29 6.47 -10.15
N CYS A 99 0.52 7.02 -9.21
CA CYS A 99 1.06 7.68 -8.02
C CYS A 99 0.22 7.39 -6.79
N PHE A 100 0.82 7.54 -5.63
CA PHE A 100 0.10 7.64 -4.38
C PHE A 100 0.86 8.50 -3.39
N GLU A 101 0.16 8.87 -2.34
CA GLU A 101 0.62 9.77 -1.32
C GLU A 101 0.51 9.08 0.03
N VAL A 102 1.54 9.25 0.85
CA VAL A 102 1.52 8.95 2.27
C VAL A 102 1.44 10.27 3.00
N GLU A 103 0.39 10.43 3.78
CA GLU A 103 0.08 11.66 4.51
C GLU A 103 0.10 11.38 6.01
N ALA A 104 0.61 12.35 6.76
CA ALA A 104 0.38 12.43 8.19
C ALA A 104 0.01 13.86 8.59
N SER A 105 -0.92 14.01 9.54
CA SER A 105 -1.33 15.32 10.05
C SER A 105 -1.83 15.23 11.49
N THR A 106 -1.68 16.30 12.27
CA THR A 106 -2.31 16.45 13.59
C THR A 106 -3.64 17.21 13.57
N GLY A 107 -4.07 17.65 12.39
CA GLY A 107 -5.34 18.36 12.21
C GLY A 107 -5.87 18.33 10.77
N GLY A 108 -7.06 18.92 10.57
CA GLY A 108 -7.63 19.11 9.24
C GLY A 108 -8.42 17.91 8.73
N PHE A 109 -8.99 17.12 9.63
CA PHE A 109 -9.74 15.91 9.27
C PHE A 109 -11.17 16.22 8.86
N GLY A 110 -11.64 15.57 7.80
CA GLY A 110 -13.02 15.65 7.33
C GLY A 110 -13.12 15.75 5.82
N GLY A 111 -14.36 15.75 5.34
CA GLY A 111 -14.68 15.82 3.92
C GLY A 111 -15.77 14.81 3.53
N PRO A 112 -16.26 14.90 2.29
CA PRO A 112 -17.10 13.84 1.73
C PRO A 112 -16.31 12.52 1.68
N VAL A 113 -17.02 11.40 1.74
CA VAL A 113 -16.44 10.06 1.52
C VAL A 113 -17.11 9.40 0.31
N PRO A 114 -16.35 8.72 -0.58
CA PRO A 114 -16.91 7.93 -1.68
C PRO A 114 -17.84 6.81 -1.22
N GLU A 115 -18.73 6.33 -2.10
CA GLU A 115 -19.66 5.26 -1.74
C GLU A 115 -19.02 3.87 -1.62
N ARG A 116 -17.92 3.62 -2.32
CA ARG A 116 -17.24 2.33 -2.25
C ARG A 116 -16.20 2.36 -1.15
N SER A 117 -16.20 1.30 -0.35
CA SER A 117 -15.22 1.12 0.69
C SER A 117 -14.82 -0.34 0.89
N GLN A 118 -13.65 -0.51 1.51
CA GLN A 118 -13.12 -1.77 1.96
C GLN A 118 -12.49 -1.57 3.34
N THR A 119 -12.83 -2.43 4.29
CA THR A 119 -12.19 -2.44 5.62
C THR A 119 -10.71 -2.76 5.52
N ILE A 120 -9.92 -2.08 6.34
CA ILE A 120 -8.49 -2.28 6.54
C ILE A 120 -8.17 -2.38 8.03
N ASP A 121 -7.10 -3.09 8.34
CA ASP A 121 -6.57 -3.25 9.71
C ASP A 121 -5.04 -3.09 9.70
N PRO A 122 -4.54 -1.84 9.59
CA PRO A 122 -3.11 -1.61 9.47
C PRO A 122 -2.44 -1.81 10.84
N PRO A 123 -1.58 -2.85 11.01
CA PRO A 123 -1.13 -3.34 12.31
C PRO A 123 -0.15 -2.40 13.04
N ALA A 124 0.33 -1.35 12.35
CA ALA A 124 1.19 -0.32 12.93
C ALA A 124 0.45 0.54 13.96
N PHE A 125 -0.87 0.64 13.83
CA PHE A 125 -1.68 1.62 14.51
C PHE A 125 -2.54 0.92 15.56
N VAL A 126 -2.52 1.45 16.79
CA VAL A 126 -3.32 0.88 17.87
C VAL A 126 -4.77 1.25 17.59
N GLN A 127 -5.59 0.25 17.27
CA GLN A 127 -7.03 0.43 17.26
C GLN A 127 -7.53 0.52 18.69
N ASP A 128 -8.17 1.62 19.03
CA ASP A 128 -8.95 1.72 20.24
C ASP A 128 -10.35 1.12 20.01
N ALA A 129 -11.10 0.93 21.09
CA ALA A 129 -12.47 0.40 20.98
C ALA A 129 -13.44 1.39 20.30
N SER A 130 -13.04 2.64 20.06
CA SER A 130 -13.88 3.68 19.45
C SER A 130 -13.80 3.67 17.91
N HIS A 131 -12.73 3.12 17.34
CA HIS A 131 -12.57 2.91 15.90
C HIS A 131 -12.19 1.44 15.60
N PRO A 132 -13.18 0.51 15.65
CA PRO A 132 -12.89 -0.92 15.52
C PRO A 132 -12.42 -1.33 14.12
N THR A 133 -12.63 -0.47 13.11
CA THR A 133 -12.22 -0.72 11.73
C THR A 133 -11.98 0.59 10.99
N TYR A 134 -10.88 0.67 10.25
CA TYR A 134 -10.65 1.74 9.27
C TYR A 134 -11.06 1.28 7.87
N GLN A 135 -11.19 2.21 6.93
CA GLN A 135 -11.60 1.93 5.56
C GLN A 135 -10.67 2.59 4.53
N ILE A 136 -10.58 1.98 3.35
CA ILE A 136 -10.20 2.65 2.10
C ILE A 136 -11.48 2.97 1.35
N PHE A 137 -11.57 4.17 0.79
CA PHE A 137 -12.67 4.63 -0.06
C PHE A 137 -12.17 4.91 -1.47
N TRP A 138 -13.03 4.70 -2.47
CA TRP A 138 -12.72 5.09 -3.84
C TRP A 138 -13.96 5.35 -4.70
N THR A 139 -13.75 6.04 -5.82
CA THR A 139 -14.72 6.11 -6.92
C THR A 139 -14.12 5.43 -8.17
N GLU A 140 -14.93 4.70 -8.94
CA GLU A 140 -14.47 4.16 -10.23
C GLU A 140 -14.40 5.25 -11.31
N THR A 141 -15.31 6.22 -11.21
CA THR A 141 -15.47 7.35 -12.13
C THR A 141 -15.66 8.62 -11.31
N GLY A 142 -15.20 9.76 -11.83
CA GLY A 142 -15.54 11.06 -11.26
C GLY A 142 -16.99 11.46 -11.56
N ASP A 143 -17.54 12.34 -10.73
CA ASP A 143 -18.80 13.04 -10.91
C ASP A 143 -18.52 14.54 -11.03
N PRO A 144 -18.56 15.12 -12.24
CA PRO A 144 -18.24 16.54 -12.47
C PRO A 144 -19.04 17.53 -11.64
N GLU A 145 -20.26 17.16 -11.23
CA GLU A 145 -21.15 18.00 -10.41
C GLU A 145 -21.10 17.61 -8.92
N GLY A 146 -20.36 16.55 -8.59
CA GLY A 146 -20.26 15.96 -7.27
C GLY A 146 -19.03 16.43 -6.49
N PRO A 147 -18.88 15.92 -5.24
CA PRO A 147 -17.71 16.22 -4.42
C PRO A 147 -16.40 15.66 -4.98
N PHE A 148 -16.47 14.72 -5.93
CA PHE A 148 -15.32 14.03 -6.53
C PHE A 148 -15.40 14.11 -8.07
N PRO A 149 -14.97 15.23 -8.69
CA PRO A 149 -15.03 15.41 -10.15
C PRO A 149 -14.15 14.44 -10.94
N GLU A 150 -13.23 13.75 -10.28
CA GLU A 150 -12.35 12.73 -10.85
C GLU A 150 -12.38 11.46 -10.00
N PRO A 151 -11.91 10.30 -10.53
CA PRO A 151 -11.66 9.12 -9.72
C PRO A 151 -10.70 9.44 -8.57
N VAL A 152 -11.10 9.10 -7.34
CA VAL A 152 -10.31 9.29 -6.13
C VAL A 152 -10.14 7.99 -5.37
N LEU A 153 -9.06 7.88 -4.61
CA LEU A 153 -8.87 6.82 -3.62
C LEU A 153 -8.19 7.43 -2.40
N PHE A 154 -8.70 7.15 -1.21
CA PHE A 154 -8.04 7.51 0.04
C PHE A 154 -8.50 6.62 1.18
N SER A 155 -7.67 6.46 2.21
CA SER A 155 -8.10 5.81 3.45
C SER A 155 -8.73 6.78 4.43
N ASP A 156 -9.36 6.25 5.47
CA ASP A 156 -9.57 7.00 6.70
C ASP A 156 -8.26 7.62 7.19
N TRP A 157 -8.41 8.69 7.98
CA TRP A 157 -7.34 9.16 8.85
C TRP A 157 -7.19 8.16 10.00
N ILE A 158 -6.13 7.37 9.94
CA ILE A 158 -5.83 6.31 10.89
C ILE A 158 -5.10 6.91 12.08
N GLU A 159 -5.66 6.80 13.27
CA GLU A 159 -5.04 7.31 14.48
C GLU A 159 -3.77 6.52 14.80
N GLY A 160 -2.67 7.23 15.02
CA GLY A 160 -1.42 6.66 15.50
C GLY A 160 -0.84 7.48 16.65
N ASP A 161 0.43 7.27 16.93
CA ASP A 161 1.12 7.98 18.01
C ASP A 161 1.28 9.46 17.62
N GLY A 162 0.55 10.32 18.33
CA GLY A 162 0.64 11.78 18.20
C GLY A 162 0.12 12.41 16.88
N ALA A 163 -0.30 11.61 15.90
CA ALA A 163 -0.77 12.08 14.60
C ALA A 163 -1.74 11.09 13.95
N PHE A 164 -2.35 11.49 12.85
CA PHE A 164 -3.20 10.66 12.01
C PHE A 164 -2.55 10.44 10.66
N TYR A 165 -2.69 9.24 10.11
CA TYR A 165 -1.99 8.78 8.91
C TYR A 165 -2.98 8.34 7.85
N ARG A 166 -2.65 8.55 6.59
CA ARG A 166 -3.52 8.18 5.47
C ARG A 166 -2.69 7.85 4.24
N ILE A 167 -3.25 7.03 3.36
CA ILE A 167 -2.82 7.01 1.97
C ILE A 167 -3.88 7.62 1.06
N SER A 168 -3.45 8.28 0.00
CA SER A 168 -4.35 8.80 -1.02
C SER A 168 -3.75 8.69 -2.41
N SER A 169 -4.60 8.82 -3.42
CA SER A 169 -4.22 8.87 -4.82
C SER A 169 -5.08 9.92 -5.50
N ARG A 170 -4.46 10.77 -6.33
CA ARG A 170 -5.10 11.90 -7.02
C ARG A 170 -5.71 12.98 -6.11
N MET A 171 -5.34 13.07 -4.82
CA MET A 171 -5.89 14.10 -3.93
C MET A 171 -5.15 15.45 -4.05
N THR A 172 -3.83 15.46 -4.24
CA THR A 172 -3.12 16.71 -4.52
C THR A 172 -3.11 17.04 -6.01
N MET A 173 -3.07 18.35 -6.33
CA MET A 173 -3.27 18.92 -7.68
C MET A 173 -2.22 18.55 -8.73
N ARG A 174 -1.44 17.48 -8.54
CA ARG A 174 -0.50 16.96 -9.53
C ARG A 174 -1.28 16.25 -10.63
N ARG A 175 -1.67 17.04 -11.63
CA ARG A 175 -2.14 16.56 -12.94
C ARG A 175 -1.13 15.49 -13.40
N TYR A 176 -1.58 14.34 -13.93
CA TYR A 176 -0.76 13.20 -14.40
C TYR A 176 -0.40 12.08 -13.38
N CYS A 177 -1.34 11.72 -12.50
CA CYS A 177 -1.22 10.56 -11.63
C CYS A 177 -2.42 9.61 -11.77
N ASN A 178 -2.25 8.39 -12.22
CA ASN A 178 -3.28 7.35 -12.27
C ASN A 178 -3.63 6.86 -10.85
N LEU A 179 -4.88 6.41 -10.71
CA LEU A 179 -5.39 5.83 -9.48
C LEU A 179 -4.64 4.53 -9.10
N LEU A 180 -4.25 4.40 -7.84
CA LEU A 180 -3.95 3.09 -7.27
C LEU A 180 -5.18 2.17 -7.32
N ARG A 181 -4.95 0.86 -7.43
CA ARG A 181 -6.01 -0.11 -7.18
C ARG A 181 -6.27 -0.24 -5.67
N PRO A 182 -7.52 -0.42 -5.23
CA PRO A 182 -7.86 -0.60 -3.82
C PRO A 182 -7.05 -1.71 -3.13
N GLU A 183 -6.81 -2.83 -3.81
CA GLU A 183 -6.05 -3.95 -3.26
C GLU A 183 -4.58 -3.60 -3.02
N THR A 184 -3.99 -2.78 -3.89
CA THR A 184 -2.62 -2.30 -3.72
C THR A 184 -2.53 -1.29 -2.59
N ALA A 185 -3.49 -0.37 -2.50
CA ALA A 185 -3.64 0.57 -1.41
C ALA A 185 -3.74 -0.17 -0.05
N HIS A 186 -4.53 -1.24 0.01
CA HIS A 186 -4.65 -2.10 1.18
C HIS A 186 -3.29 -2.70 1.59
N GLN A 187 -2.55 -3.32 0.66
CA GLN A 187 -1.23 -3.88 0.94
C GLN A 187 -0.23 -2.84 1.47
N ILE A 188 -0.25 -1.63 0.91
CA ILE A 188 0.61 -0.53 1.37
C ILE A 188 0.28 -0.19 2.83
N LEU A 189 -1.01 -0.04 3.16
CA LEU A 189 -1.46 0.30 4.51
C LEU A 189 -1.11 -0.77 5.55
N GLU A 190 -1.32 -2.05 5.26
CA GLU A 190 -0.94 -3.15 6.18
C GLU A 190 0.58 -3.22 6.44
N SER A 191 1.37 -2.62 5.55
CA SER A 191 2.82 -2.61 5.65
C SER A 191 3.38 -1.45 6.47
N PHE A 192 2.56 -0.51 6.98
CA PHE A 192 3.05 0.65 7.73
C PHE A 192 3.83 0.23 8.97
N ARG A 193 4.92 0.94 9.27
CA ARG A 193 5.70 0.79 10.50
C ARG A 193 6.20 2.18 10.93
N TYR A 194 6.33 2.38 12.24
CA TYR A 194 7.04 3.55 12.76
C TYR A 194 8.54 3.45 12.42
N VAL A 195 9.14 4.61 12.21
CA VAL A 195 10.57 4.78 11.94
C VAL A 195 11.15 5.84 12.87
N ASP A 196 12.38 5.60 13.30
CA ASP A 196 13.17 6.48 14.17
C ASP A 196 13.92 7.61 13.41
#